data_AF-A0A7S1E2X1-F1
#
_entry.id   AF-A0A7S1E2X1-F1
#
_cell.length_a   1.000
_cell.length_b   1.000
_cell.length_c   1.000
_cell.angle_alpha   90.00
_cell.angle_beta   90.00
_cell.angle_gamma   90.00
#
_symmetry.space_group_name_H-M   'P 1'
#
loop_
_entity.id
_entity.type
_entity.pdbx_description
1 polymer ?
#
loop_
_entity_poly.entity_id
_entity_poly.type
_entity_poly.pdbx_seq_one_letter_code
_entity_poly.pdbx_strand_id
1 'polypeptide(L)'
;HVDRHADIQEKDLDERMHTTPYFHATNLPNVRPENLVQIGIGGWQVPRAAVGNMVERRTNIFTMDDVEQLGIEKVAEMALERAWDGCDAVYMSYDIDSIEAAFVLGTGW
;
A
#
# COMPACT_ATOMS: atom_id res chain seq x y z
N HIS A 1 0.19 5.40 -1.05
CA HIS A 1 1.45 4.65 -1.20
C HIS A 1 1.38 3.88 -2.50
N VAL A 2 2.39 4.03 -3.36
CA VAL A 2 2.48 3.30 -4.63
C VAL A 2 3.58 2.27 -4.48
N ASP A 3 3.25 0.99 -4.68
CA ASP A 3 4.13 -0.14 -4.37
C ASP A 3 3.63 -1.40 -5.08
N ARG A 4 4.50 -2.40 -5.24
CA ARG A 4 4.11 -3.75 -5.59
C ARG A 4 3.61 -4.56 -4.39
N HIS A 5 4.11 -4.23 -3.20
CA HIS A 5 3.97 -4.92 -1.93
C HIS A 5 3.03 -4.20 -0.97
N ALA A 6 2.42 -4.97 -0.06
CA ALA A 6 1.43 -4.42 0.84
C ALA A 6 2.00 -3.92 2.18
N ASP A 7 3.22 -4.31 2.55
CA ASP A 7 4.01 -3.68 3.62
C ASP A 7 3.30 -3.42 4.97
N ILE A 8 2.33 -4.27 5.29
CA ILE A 8 1.43 -4.15 6.44
C ILE A 8 1.48 -5.39 7.33
N GLN A 9 2.59 -6.12 7.32
CA GLN A 9 2.83 -7.16 8.31
C GLN A 9 3.15 -6.52 9.68
N GLU A 10 2.78 -7.16 10.79
CA GLU A 10 3.19 -6.69 12.11
C GLU A 10 4.70 -6.87 12.32
N LYS A 11 5.20 -8.03 11.91
CA LYS A 11 6.60 -8.45 11.96
C LYS A 11 6.92 -9.29 10.73
N ASP A 12 8.21 -9.36 10.43
CA ASP A 12 8.78 -10.28 9.46
C ASP A 12 10.11 -10.80 10.01
N LEU A 13 10.34 -12.11 9.91
CA LEU A 13 11.47 -12.80 10.57
C LEU A 13 11.65 -12.40 12.05
N ASP A 14 10.53 -12.28 12.78
CA ASP A 14 10.46 -11.85 14.19
C ASP A 14 10.89 -10.40 14.49
N GLU A 15 11.18 -9.58 13.46
CA GLU A 15 11.64 -8.20 13.57
C GLU A 15 10.71 -7.19 12.87
N ARG A 16 10.98 -5.89 13.08
CA ARG A 16 10.39 -4.79 12.30
C ARG A 16 11.23 -4.57 11.04
N MET A 17 10.78 -5.15 9.94
CA MET A 17 11.47 -5.09 8.64
C MET A 17 10.77 -4.15 7.67
N HIS A 18 11.35 -3.99 6.47
CA HIS A 18 10.80 -3.19 5.39
C HIS A 18 9.38 -3.57 4.95
N THR A 19 8.91 -4.80 5.22
CA THR A 19 7.55 -5.27 4.93
C THR A 19 6.52 -4.96 6.03
N THR A 20 6.91 -4.19 7.06
CA THR A 20 6.07 -3.85 8.23
C THR A 20 5.66 -2.37 8.42
N PRO A 21 6.09 -1.38 7.62
CA PRO A 21 5.96 0.03 8.00
C PRO A 21 4.51 0.47 8.15
N TYR A 22 3.58 0.00 7.32
CA TYR A 22 2.19 0.48 7.36
C TYR A 22 1.37 -0.10 8.51
N PHE A 23 1.76 -1.27 9.02
CA PHE A 23 1.17 -1.77 10.26
C PHE A 23 1.50 -0.82 11.41
N HIS A 24 2.76 -0.39 11.52
CA HIS A 24 3.20 0.49 12.60
C HIS A 24 2.77 1.94 12.39
N ALA A 25 2.77 2.44 11.15
CA ALA A 25 2.35 3.80 10.83
C ALA A 25 0.86 4.03 11.17
N THR A 26 0.01 3.03 10.90
CA THR A 26 -1.43 3.11 11.21
C THR A 26 -1.76 2.87 12.68
N ASN A 27 -0.75 2.71 13.55
CA ASN A 27 -0.92 2.75 15.01
C ASN A 27 -0.75 4.17 15.57
N LEU A 28 -0.31 5.14 14.75
CA LEU A 28 -0.20 6.53 15.16
C LEU A 28 -1.60 7.14 15.33
N PRO A 29 -1.84 7.96 16.37
CA PRO A 29 -3.18 8.47 16.68
C PRO A 29 -3.77 9.37 15.59
N ASN A 30 -2.94 9.94 14.73
CA ASN A 30 -3.33 10.84 13.64
C ASN A 30 -3.25 10.18 12.25
N VAL A 31 -3.03 8.87 12.18
CA VAL A 31 -2.98 8.12 10.92
C VAL A 31 -4.04 7.02 10.99
N ARG A 32 -5.23 7.32 10.48
CA ARG A 32 -6.33 6.36 10.44
C ARG A 32 -6.02 5.27 9.39
N PRO A 33 -6.14 3.98 9.74
CA PRO A 33 -5.90 2.92 8.76
C PRO A 33 -6.83 2.96 7.54
N GLU A 34 -8.06 3.45 7.70
CA GLU A 34 -9.04 3.60 6.60
C GLU A 34 -8.64 4.67 5.58
N ASN A 35 -7.69 5.53 5.91
CA ASN A 35 -7.10 6.52 4.99
C ASN A 35 -5.83 5.99 4.30
N LEU A 36 -5.30 4.84 4.72
CA LEU A 36 -4.20 4.20 4.01
C LEU A 36 -4.71 3.70 2.67
N VAL A 37 -4.10 4.22 1.60
CA VAL A 37 -4.34 3.80 0.23
C VAL A 37 -3.05 3.24 -0.36
N GLN A 38 -3.16 2.04 -0.93
CA GLN A 38 -2.05 1.33 -1.56
C GLN A 38 -2.43 1.02 -3.00
N ILE A 39 -1.58 1.45 -3.93
CA ILE A 39 -1.83 1.36 -5.36
C ILE A 39 -0.75 0.52 -6.02
N GLY A 40 -1.17 -0.47 -6.79
CA GLY A 40 -0.30 -1.33 -7.59
C GLY A 40 -0.02 -2.70 -6.97
N ILE A 41 -0.70 -2.99 -5.85
CA ILE A 41 -0.50 -4.21 -5.07
C ILE A 41 -0.81 -5.45 -5.92
N GLY A 42 -0.02 -6.50 -5.77
CA GLY A 42 -0.44 -7.80 -6.28
C GLY A 42 0.67 -8.81 -6.48
N GLY A 43 0.28 -9.93 -7.09
CA GLY A 43 1.18 -11.04 -7.32
C GLY A 43 1.37 -11.92 -6.09
N TRP A 44 2.21 -12.93 -6.24
CA TRP A 44 2.58 -13.87 -5.18
C TRP A 44 3.44 -13.24 -4.08
N GLN A 45 3.87 -11.99 -4.27
CA GLN A 45 4.76 -11.23 -3.40
C GLN A 45 4.04 -10.62 -2.18
N VAL A 46 2.70 -10.65 -2.14
CA VAL A 46 1.95 -10.22 -0.95
C VAL A 46 1.87 -11.38 0.05
N PRO A 47 2.49 -11.27 1.23
CA PRO A 47 2.49 -12.35 2.20
C PRO A 47 1.11 -12.54 2.82
N ARG A 48 0.70 -13.80 3.02
CA ARG A 48 -0.63 -14.13 3.59
C ARG A 48 -0.87 -13.51 4.96
N ALA A 49 0.18 -13.33 5.76
CA ALA A 49 0.09 -12.70 7.07
C ALA A 49 -0.38 -11.23 7.00
N ALA A 50 -0.09 -10.52 5.91
CA ALA A 50 -0.53 -9.14 5.72
C ALA A 50 -2.05 -9.03 5.47
N VAL A 51 -2.69 -10.07 4.89
CA VAL A 51 -4.10 -10.03 4.48
C VAL A 51 -5.04 -9.81 5.67
N GLY A 52 -4.76 -10.45 6.81
CA GLY A 52 -5.54 -10.26 8.04
C GLY A 52 -5.55 -8.79 8.48
N ASN A 53 -4.38 -8.15 8.44
CA ASN A 53 -4.23 -6.74 8.80
C ASN A 53 -4.98 -5.82 7.82
N MET A 54 -4.94 -6.09 6.52
CA MET A 54 -5.68 -5.30 5.52
C MET A 54 -7.19 -5.33 5.78
N VAL A 55 -7.73 -6.52 6.07
CA VAL A 55 -9.17 -6.71 6.31
C VAL A 55 -9.59 -6.10 7.64
N GLU A 56 -8.88 -6.39 8.73
CA GLU A 56 -9.21 -5.90 10.08
C GLU A 56 -9.15 -4.37 10.13
N ARG A 57 -8.11 -3.78 9.53
CA ARG A 57 -7.89 -2.33 9.51
C ARG A 57 -8.65 -1.61 8.39
N ARG A 58 -9.32 -2.36 7.50
CA ARG A 58 -10.10 -1.82 6.39
C ARG A 58 -9.31 -0.82 5.52
N THR A 59 -8.06 -1.17 5.22
CA THR A 59 -7.21 -0.38 4.34
C THR A 59 -7.73 -0.42 2.90
N ASN A 60 -7.39 0.58 2.08
CA ASN A 60 -7.80 0.61 0.69
C ASN A 60 -6.67 0.07 -0.19
N ILE A 61 -6.93 -1.07 -0.83
CA ILE A 61 -5.97 -1.73 -1.74
C ILE A 61 -6.51 -1.63 -3.16
N PHE A 62 -5.74 -0.99 -4.04
CA PHE A 62 -5.94 -1.02 -5.48
C PHE A 62 -4.86 -1.90 -6.08
N THR A 63 -5.27 -3.03 -6.64
CA THR A 63 -4.37 -3.98 -7.25
C THR A 63 -3.91 -3.52 -8.62
N MET A 64 -2.89 -4.17 -9.19
CA MET A 64 -2.52 -3.91 -10.58
C MET A 64 -3.65 -4.25 -11.56
N ASP A 65 -4.45 -5.27 -11.25
CA ASP A 65 -5.62 -5.64 -12.05
C ASP A 65 -6.69 -4.53 -12.02
N ASP A 66 -6.91 -3.90 -10.86
CA ASP A 66 -7.78 -2.72 -10.75
C ASP A 66 -7.27 -1.54 -11.60
N VAL A 67 -5.94 -1.31 -11.62
CA VAL A 67 -5.32 -0.26 -12.43
C VAL A 67 -5.48 -0.55 -13.92
N GLU A 68 -5.30 -1.80 -14.35
CA GLU A 68 -5.49 -2.20 -15.75
C GLU A 68 -6.96 -2.09 -16.20
N GLN A 69 -7.91 -2.49 -15.35
CA GLN A 69 -9.32 -2.51 -15.69
C GLN A 69 -9.99 -1.14 -15.61
N LEU A 70 -9.69 -0.36 -14.56
CA LEU A 70 -10.34 0.93 -14.31
C LEU A 70 -9.57 2.12 -14.92
N GLY A 71 -8.28 1.93 -15.20
CA GLY A 71 -7.37 2.97 -15.64
C GLY A 71 -6.83 3.83 -14.49
N ILE A 72 -5.66 4.42 -14.73
CA ILE A 72 -4.92 5.22 -13.75
C ILE A 72 -5.76 6.39 -13.21
N GLU A 73 -6.47 7.11 -14.09
CA GLU A 73 -7.26 8.28 -13.71
C GLU A 73 -8.34 7.91 -12.69
N LYS A 74 -9.06 6.80 -12.91
CA LYS A 74 -10.14 6.38 -12.02
C LYS A 74 -9.62 5.88 -10.69
N VAL A 75 -8.53 5.11 -10.70
CA VAL A 75 -7.87 4.65 -9.47
C VAL A 75 -7.34 5.84 -8.68
N ALA A 76 -6.73 6.82 -9.33
CA ALA A 76 -6.23 8.02 -8.67
C ALA A 76 -7.37 8.85 -8.02
N GLU A 77 -8.51 9.00 -8.70
CA GLU A 77 -9.70 9.65 -8.14
C GLU A 77 -10.16 8.95 -6.85
N MET A 78 -10.38 7.63 -6.92
CA MET A 78 -10.84 6.84 -5.76
C MET A 78 -9.81 6.82 -4.63
N ALA A 79 -8.52 6.77 -4.97
CA ALA A 79 -7.43 6.82 -4.00
C ALA A 79 -7.40 8.16 -3.27
N LEU A 80 -7.52 9.27 -3.98
CA LEU A 80 -7.53 10.60 -3.39
C LEU A 80 -8.77 10.81 -2.52
N GLU A 81 -9.95 10.33 -2.94
CA GLU A 81 -11.18 10.39 -2.14
C GLU A 81 -10.97 9.74 -0.75
N ARG A 82 -10.35 8.55 -0.72
CA ARG A 82 -10.10 7.83 0.54
C ARG A 82 -8.96 8.41 1.36
N ALA A 83 -7.89 8.87 0.73
CA ALA A 83 -6.76 9.46 1.44
C ALA A 83 -7.15 10.77 2.15
N TRP A 84 -7.97 11.61 1.51
CA TRP A 84 -8.36 12.93 2.00
C TRP A 84 -9.55 12.94 2.96
N ASP A 85 -10.33 11.86 3.05
CA ASP A 85 -11.49 11.80 3.94
C ASP A 85 -11.08 12.21 5.37
N GLY A 86 -11.65 13.30 5.91
CA GLY A 86 -11.35 13.79 7.27
C GLY A 86 -9.88 14.07 7.62
N CYS A 87 -9.01 14.33 6.63
CA CYS A 87 -7.58 14.60 6.83
C CYS A 87 -7.21 16.04 6.41
N ASP A 88 -6.33 16.68 7.18
CA ASP A 88 -5.79 18.02 6.85
C ASP A 88 -4.66 17.97 5.82
N ALA A 89 -3.97 16.83 5.73
CA ALA A 89 -2.84 16.62 4.85
C ALA A 89 -2.70 15.15 4.45
N VAL A 90 -2.08 14.91 3.29
CA VAL A 90 -1.77 13.57 2.77
C VAL A 90 -0.25 13.46 2.55
N TYR A 91 0.32 12.35 3.01
CA TYR A 91 1.70 11.99 2.73
C TYR A 91 1.77 10.98 1.57
N MET A 92 2.65 11.23 0.61
CA MET A 92 2.87 10.32 -0.52
C MET A 92 4.19 9.57 -0.35
N SER A 93 4.08 8.25 -0.19
CA SER A 93 5.19 7.30 -0.29
C SER A 93 5.14 6.62 -1.65
N TYR A 94 6.30 6.46 -2.29
CA TYR A 94 6.44 5.86 -3.60
C TYR A 94 7.63 4.89 -3.58
N ASP A 95 7.34 3.59 -3.68
CA ASP A 95 8.36 2.58 -3.91
C ASP A 95 8.60 2.41 -5.41
N ILE A 96 9.88 2.36 -5.79
CA ILE A 96 10.29 2.29 -7.19
C ILE A 96 10.02 0.90 -7.78
N ASP A 97 9.87 -0.13 -6.95
CA ASP A 97 9.51 -1.48 -7.39
C ASP A 97 8.07 -1.63 -7.89
N SER A 98 7.25 -0.58 -7.72
CA SER A 98 5.92 -0.47 -8.33
C SER A 98 5.96 -0.34 -9.85
N ILE A 99 7.11 0.02 -10.42
CA ILE A 99 7.34 0.14 -11.85
C ILE A 99 7.87 -1.19 -12.38
N GLU A 100 7.38 -1.60 -13.55
CA GLU A 100 7.82 -2.81 -14.25
C GLU A 100 9.36 -2.92 -14.35
N ALA A 101 9.87 -4.12 -14.09
CA ALA A 101 11.31 -4.41 -13.97
C ALA A 101 12.11 -4.08 -15.25
N ALA A 102 11.44 -4.09 -16.41
CA ALA A 102 12.05 -3.64 -17.66
C ALA A 102 12.56 -2.18 -17.63
N PHE A 103 11.99 -1.35 -16.75
CA PHE A 103 12.33 0.06 -16.59
C PHE A 103 13.11 0.34 -15.30
N VAL A 104 12.95 -0.48 -14.27
CA VAL A 104 13.63 -0.32 -12.97
C VAL A 104 14.39 -1.60 -12.62
N LEU A 105 15.65 -1.66 -13.05
CA LEU A 105 16.53 -2.81 -12.81
C LEU A 105 17.23 -2.77 -11.43
N GLY A 106 17.10 -1.67 -10.69
CA GLY A 106 17.90 -1.36 -9.50
C GLY A 106 17.07 -1.22 -8.23
N THR A 107 16.19 -2.18 -7.96
CA THR A 107 15.44 -2.29 -6.70
C THR A 107 15.71 -3.63 -6.01
N GLY A 108 15.46 -3.71 -4.70
CA GLY A 108 15.86 -4.85 -3.87
C GLY A 108 14.93 -6.06 -3.93
N TRP A 109 13.72 -5.86 -4.44
CA TRP A 109 12.69 -6.87 -4.66
C TRP A 109 12.44 -7.11 -6.15
#